data_AF-A0A8H6SI39-F1
#
_entry.id   AF-A0A8H6SI39-F1
#
_cell.length_a   1.000
_cell.length_b   1.000
_cell.length_c   1.000
_cell.angle_alpha   90.00
_cell.angle_beta   90.00
_cell.angle_gamma   90.00
#
_symmetry.space_group_name_H-M   'P 1'
#
loop_
_entity.id
_entity.type
_entity.pdbx_description
1 polymer ?
#
loop_
_entity_poly.entity_id
_entity_poly.type
_entity_poly.pdbx_seq_one_letter_code
_entity_poly.pdbx_strand_id
1 'polypeptide(L)'
;MSLDASPFSEHLNTSYCPTEDEVGAINTLLVEPRARLASLEETIEKLQEERDALAHSIAAHEALVAPMRRLPLDMLREIFSACLPSNRNSTMSPSEAPLLLARVCSRWRTVVFDTPSLWSRLHIVQPTCPPWMYGQGPRTVTSAKLAQRMDVARWWLDQTGQCPLSISLVAGDVPGDGSQTQATCQLIQLIGEHISRWNEIDFTLAITNDIFEVLTRLPAGGAPSLARFDLNCSGNSPIESVDWSALTFLKGVELRACSLKDCGPHALSLPINWRKLTCLELSESSAAADRLDIVRVLGDCVCLRTLGVTFSQSWPGLWPGPPGAGPGPVLAAILPTSISLPIHTLR
;
A
#
# COMPACT_ATOMS: atom_id res chain seq x y z
N MET A 1 -11.83 32.74 -49.19
CA MET A 1 -12.93 33.61 -49.67
C MET A 1 -13.76 33.98 -48.46
N SER A 2 -14.16 35.25 -48.31
CA SER A 2 -15.26 35.57 -47.38
C SER A 2 -16.51 34.86 -47.87
N LEU A 3 -17.33 34.29 -46.97
CA LEU A 3 -18.60 33.64 -47.33
C LEU A 3 -19.51 34.58 -48.13
N ASP A 4 -19.38 35.90 -47.90
CA ASP A 4 -20.13 36.97 -48.55
C ASP A 4 -19.77 37.20 -50.03
N ALA A 5 -18.65 36.64 -50.50
CA ALA A 5 -18.18 36.79 -51.88
C ALA A 5 -18.58 35.62 -52.80
N SER A 6 -19.32 34.64 -52.28
CA SER A 6 -19.80 33.50 -53.07
C SER A 6 -21.05 33.88 -53.87
N PRO A 7 -21.17 33.51 -55.16
CA PRO A 7 -22.41 33.67 -55.92
C PRO A 7 -23.57 32.84 -55.37
N PHE A 8 -23.31 31.92 -54.42
CA PHE A 8 -24.31 31.08 -53.76
C PHE A 8 -24.54 31.47 -52.28
N SER A 9 -24.05 32.64 -51.84
CA SER A 9 -24.07 33.06 -50.43
C SER A 9 -25.47 33.05 -49.80
N GLU A 10 -26.51 33.46 -50.54
CA GLU A 10 -27.92 33.47 -50.10
C GLU A 10 -28.50 32.07 -49.85
N HIS A 11 -27.91 31.04 -50.43
CA HIS A 11 -28.36 29.65 -50.29
C HIS A 11 -27.59 28.87 -49.21
N LEU A 12 -26.47 29.40 -48.71
CA LEU A 12 -25.68 28.76 -47.66
C LEU A 12 -26.49 28.68 -46.35
N ASN A 13 -26.45 27.53 -45.67
CA ASN A 13 -27.21 27.25 -44.43
C ASN A 13 -28.75 27.27 -44.58
N THR A 14 -29.25 27.02 -45.80
CA THR A 14 -30.70 26.88 -46.07
C THR A 14 -31.03 25.44 -46.50
N SER A 15 -32.33 25.11 -46.55
CA SER A 15 -32.82 23.84 -47.09
C SER A 15 -32.93 23.81 -48.63
N TYR A 16 -32.32 24.78 -49.32
CA TYR A 16 -32.37 24.90 -50.78
C TYR A 16 -31.68 23.70 -51.46
N CYS A 17 -32.29 23.19 -52.53
CA CYS A 17 -31.75 22.09 -53.33
C CYS A 17 -31.26 22.64 -54.68
N PRO A 18 -29.93 22.64 -54.94
CA PRO A 18 -29.38 23.14 -56.19
C PRO A 18 -29.77 22.26 -57.40
N THR A 19 -29.92 22.88 -58.55
CA THR A 19 -30.05 22.21 -59.85
C THR A 19 -28.73 21.57 -60.28
N GLU A 20 -28.75 20.63 -61.24
CA GLU A 20 -27.54 19.95 -61.76
C GLU A 20 -26.46 20.94 -62.27
N ASP A 21 -26.89 22.01 -62.95
CA ASP A 21 -25.98 23.04 -63.45
C ASP A 21 -25.32 23.83 -62.30
N GLU A 22 -26.08 24.14 -61.24
CA GLU A 22 -25.57 24.79 -60.03
C GLU A 22 -24.62 23.87 -59.25
N VAL A 23 -24.89 22.56 -59.20
CA VAL A 23 -23.96 21.56 -58.63
C VAL A 23 -22.63 21.57 -59.40
N GLY A 24 -22.66 21.62 -60.74
CA GLY A 24 -21.48 21.75 -61.57
C GLY A 24 -20.68 23.03 -61.29
N ALA A 25 -21.36 24.17 -61.16
CA ALA A 25 -20.76 25.46 -60.84
C ALA A 25 -20.16 25.49 -59.42
N ILE A 26 -20.86 24.94 -58.42
CA ILE A 26 -20.37 24.82 -57.04
C ILE A 26 -19.13 23.94 -56.99
N ASN A 27 -19.15 22.77 -57.65
CA ASN A 27 -17.99 21.88 -57.69
C ASN A 27 -16.76 22.57 -58.29
N THR A 28 -16.95 23.34 -59.36
CA THR A 28 -15.87 24.13 -60.00
C THR A 28 -15.33 25.21 -59.06
N LEU A 29 -16.22 25.92 -58.36
CA LEU A 29 -15.86 26.96 -57.39
C LEU A 29 -15.09 26.39 -56.19
N LEU A 30 -15.36 25.14 -55.78
CA LEU A 30 -14.70 24.49 -54.65
C LEU A 30 -13.32 23.91 -55.00
N VAL A 31 -12.91 23.85 -56.27
CA VAL A 31 -11.60 23.28 -56.67
C VAL A 31 -10.43 24.02 -56.01
N GLU A 32 -10.37 25.34 -56.14
CA GLU A 32 -9.28 26.16 -55.59
C GLU A 32 -9.28 26.19 -54.05
N PRO A 33 -10.42 26.41 -53.35
CA PRO A 33 -10.48 26.30 -51.90
C PRO A 33 -10.08 24.92 -51.36
N ARG A 34 -10.48 23.81 -52.02
CA ARG A 34 -10.07 22.46 -51.62
C ARG A 34 -8.58 22.22 -51.81
N ALA A 35 -8.02 22.66 -52.94
CA ALA A 35 -6.58 22.57 -53.19
C ALA A 35 -5.77 23.40 -52.17
N ARG A 36 -6.26 24.60 -51.83
CA ARG A 36 -5.65 25.45 -50.81
C ARG A 36 -5.76 24.83 -49.41
N LEU A 37 -6.89 24.23 -49.06
CA LEU A 37 -7.05 23.51 -47.79
C LEU A 37 -6.05 22.35 -47.70
N ALA A 38 -5.94 21.53 -48.74
CA ALA A 38 -4.98 20.43 -48.80
C ALA A 38 -3.52 20.92 -48.66
N SER A 39 -3.15 22.02 -49.32
CA SER A 39 -1.82 22.63 -49.19
C SER A 39 -1.54 23.18 -47.78
N LEU A 40 -2.55 23.75 -47.12
CA LEU A 40 -2.44 24.20 -45.73
C LEU A 40 -2.29 23.01 -44.78
N GLU A 41 -3.06 21.93 -44.98
CA GLU A 41 -2.96 20.70 -44.21
C GLU A 41 -1.55 20.08 -44.32
N GLU A 42 -0.98 20.01 -45.53
CA GLU A 42 0.40 19.55 -45.75
C GLU A 42 1.42 20.46 -45.05
N THR A 43 1.20 21.77 -45.06
CA THR A 43 2.09 22.73 -44.37
C THR A 43 2.01 22.57 -42.86
N ILE A 44 0.80 22.34 -42.31
CA ILE A 44 0.60 22.09 -40.88
C ILE A 44 1.33 20.82 -40.46
N GLU A 45 1.23 19.74 -41.25
CA GLU A 45 1.93 18.49 -40.97
C GLU A 45 3.45 18.71 -40.92
N LYS A 46 4.03 19.37 -41.93
CA LYS A 46 5.47 19.70 -41.94
C LYS A 46 5.91 20.55 -40.75
N LEU A 47 5.13 21.59 -40.42
CA LEU A 47 5.44 22.45 -39.26
C LEU A 47 5.29 21.71 -37.92
N GLN A 48 4.39 20.73 -37.82
CA GLN A 48 4.27 19.89 -36.64
C GLN A 48 5.49 18.97 -36.47
N GLU A 49 5.97 18.37 -37.57
CA GLU A 49 7.21 17.58 -37.56
C GLU A 49 8.42 18.43 -37.16
N GLU A 50 8.57 19.63 -37.76
CA GLU A 50 9.65 20.57 -37.43
C GLU A 50 9.57 21.01 -35.95
N ARG A 51 8.37 21.34 -35.46
CA ARG A 51 8.13 21.67 -34.05
C ARG A 51 8.57 20.53 -33.15
N ASP A 52 8.19 19.29 -33.45
CA ASP A 52 8.50 18.13 -32.60
C ASP A 52 9.99 17.81 -32.59
N ALA A 53 10.66 17.95 -33.74
CA ALA A 53 12.12 17.83 -33.83
C ALA A 53 12.84 18.91 -33.01
N LEU A 54 12.40 20.18 -33.12
CA LEU A 54 12.94 21.29 -32.33
C LEU A 54 12.69 21.11 -30.84
N ALA A 55 11.46 20.75 -30.45
CA ALA A 55 11.09 20.50 -29.06
C ALA A 55 11.93 19.37 -28.44
N HIS A 56 12.14 18.29 -29.19
CA HIS A 56 13.01 17.19 -28.77
C HIS A 56 14.46 17.66 -28.57
N SER A 57 15.00 18.44 -29.51
CA SER A 57 16.36 19.00 -29.41
C SER A 57 16.51 19.93 -28.20
N ILE A 58 15.55 20.85 -27.98
CA ILE A 58 15.55 21.76 -26.84
C ILE A 58 15.54 20.96 -25.53
N ALA A 59 14.61 20.02 -25.39
CA ALA A 59 14.49 19.18 -24.19
C ALA A 59 15.78 18.39 -23.91
N ALA A 60 16.45 17.88 -24.95
CA ALA A 60 17.72 17.16 -24.80
C ALA A 60 18.86 18.08 -24.27
N HIS A 61 18.95 19.32 -24.77
CA HIS A 61 19.94 20.30 -24.32
C HIS A 61 19.64 20.87 -22.93
N GLU A 62 18.37 21.14 -22.63
CA GLU A 62 17.93 21.53 -21.28
C GLU A 62 18.25 20.43 -20.26
N ALA A 63 18.00 19.17 -20.62
CA ALA A 63 18.37 18.05 -19.78
C ALA A 63 19.88 17.98 -19.56
N LEU A 64 20.72 18.32 -20.56
CA LEU A 64 22.19 18.37 -20.45
C LEU A 64 22.68 19.39 -19.43
N VAL A 65 22.05 20.57 -19.38
CA VAL A 65 22.44 21.63 -18.46
C VAL A 65 21.77 21.55 -17.10
N ALA A 66 20.76 20.67 -16.95
CA ALA A 66 19.99 20.50 -15.72
C ALA A 66 20.89 20.29 -14.48
N PRO A 67 20.66 21.02 -13.37
CA PRO A 67 21.46 20.92 -12.15
C PRO A 67 21.54 19.50 -11.58
N MET A 68 20.49 18.69 -11.79
CA MET A 68 20.45 17.30 -11.32
C MET A 68 21.57 16.43 -11.89
N ARG A 69 22.17 16.79 -13.05
CA ARG A 69 23.34 16.10 -13.59
C ARG A 69 24.63 16.39 -12.83
N ARG A 70 24.68 17.43 -11.99
CA ARG A 70 25.88 17.79 -11.21
C ARG A 70 25.77 17.38 -9.74
N LEU A 71 24.59 16.95 -9.30
CA LEU A 71 24.41 16.50 -7.92
C LEU A 71 25.33 15.31 -7.62
N PRO A 72 26.04 15.31 -6.48
CA PRO A 72 26.76 14.13 -6.01
C PRO A 72 25.83 12.92 -5.81
N LEU A 73 26.38 11.71 -5.87
CA LEU A 73 25.61 10.48 -5.67
C LEU A 73 24.93 10.44 -4.31
N ASP A 74 25.59 10.90 -3.25
CA ASP A 74 25.04 10.87 -1.89
C ASP A 74 23.83 11.80 -1.74
N MET A 75 23.87 12.97 -2.37
CA MET A 75 22.73 13.89 -2.42
C MET A 75 21.55 13.27 -3.18
N LEU A 76 21.80 12.56 -4.29
CA LEU A 76 20.75 11.84 -5.01
C LEU A 76 20.13 10.73 -4.15
N ARG A 77 20.95 9.97 -3.42
CA ARG A 77 20.46 8.92 -2.50
C ARG A 77 19.58 9.49 -1.39
N GLU A 78 19.97 10.63 -0.83
CA GLU A 78 19.20 11.32 0.21
C GLU A 78 17.86 11.82 -0.35
N ILE A 79 17.87 12.48 -1.51
CA ILE A 79 16.64 12.90 -2.21
C ILE A 79 15.74 11.70 -2.50
N PHE A 80 16.29 10.60 -3.03
CA PHE A 80 15.50 9.41 -3.37
C PHE A 80 14.91 8.75 -2.12
N SER A 81 15.64 8.74 -1.01
CA SER A 81 15.13 8.25 0.27
C SER A 81 13.97 9.10 0.77
N ALA A 82 14.04 10.43 0.60
CA ALA A 82 12.96 11.36 0.92
C ALA A 82 11.73 11.23 -0.02
N CYS A 83 11.89 10.64 -1.21
CA CYS A 83 10.79 10.33 -2.11
C CYS A 83 10.02 9.05 -1.75
N LEU A 84 10.52 8.23 -0.80
CA LEU A 84 9.79 7.05 -0.35
C LEU A 84 8.55 7.46 0.46
N PRO A 85 7.48 6.63 0.46
CA PRO A 85 6.33 6.87 1.31
C PRO A 85 6.73 7.00 2.79
N SER A 86 6.28 8.06 3.45
CA SER A 86 6.66 8.38 4.83
C SER A 86 5.81 7.65 5.87
N ASN A 87 4.56 7.32 5.53
CA ASN A 87 3.55 6.78 6.45
C ASN A 87 3.20 5.30 6.19
N ARG A 88 3.79 4.67 5.17
CA ARG A 88 3.55 3.27 4.82
C ARG A 88 4.75 2.66 4.10
N ASN A 89 4.71 1.36 3.89
CA ASN A 89 5.68 0.66 3.05
C ASN A 89 5.46 0.95 1.55
N SER A 90 6.54 0.86 0.78
CA SER A 90 6.50 1.04 -0.67
C SER A 90 5.75 -0.10 -1.34
N THR A 91 4.86 0.25 -2.26
CA THR A 91 4.18 -0.71 -3.13
C THR A 91 5.10 -1.15 -4.26
N MET A 92 4.88 -2.37 -4.75
CA MET A 92 5.52 -2.90 -5.96
C MET A 92 4.91 -2.29 -7.24
N SER A 93 4.70 -0.97 -7.26
CA SER A 93 4.07 -0.23 -8.35
C SER A 93 5.11 0.59 -9.13
N PRO A 94 5.08 0.58 -10.47
CA PRO A 94 5.99 1.40 -11.28
C PRO A 94 5.69 2.91 -11.21
N SER A 95 4.60 3.28 -10.53
CA SER A 95 4.15 4.65 -10.29
C SER A 95 4.69 5.23 -8.97
N GLU A 96 5.43 4.45 -8.18
CA GLU A 96 5.90 4.82 -6.85
C GLU A 96 7.40 4.56 -6.68
N ALA A 97 8.07 5.32 -5.81
CA ALA A 97 9.46 5.10 -5.46
C ALA A 97 9.63 3.78 -4.65
N PRO A 98 10.70 3.00 -4.89
CA PRO A 98 11.87 3.34 -5.72
C PRO A 98 11.71 3.11 -7.23
N LEU A 99 10.72 2.34 -7.68
CA LEU A 99 10.59 1.94 -9.10
C LEU A 99 10.38 3.13 -10.05
N LEU A 100 9.59 4.13 -9.65
CA LEU A 100 9.38 5.35 -10.42
C LEU A 100 10.71 6.07 -10.72
N LEU A 101 11.59 6.17 -9.72
CA LEU A 101 12.89 6.83 -9.84
C LEU A 101 13.81 6.11 -10.83
N ALA A 102 13.76 4.77 -10.84
CA ALA A 102 14.54 3.95 -11.78
C ALA A 102 14.11 4.10 -13.26
N ARG A 103 12.97 4.74 -13.52
CA ARG A 103 12.43 4.96 -14.87
C ARG A 103 12.82 6.32 -15.47
N VAL A 104 13.34 7.25 -14.67
CA VAL A 104 13.64 8.63 -15.10
C VAL A 104 14.80 8.68 -16.10
N CYS A 105 15.97 8.16 -15.72
CA CYS A 105 17.13 8.08 -16.61
C CYS A 105 18.07 6.94 -16.19
N SER A 106 19.04 6.60 -17.05
CA SER A 106 20.02 5.54 -16.78
C SER A 106 20.81 5.78 -15.49
N ARG A 107 21.24 7.02 -15.23
CA ARG A 107 21.98 7.36 -14.01
C ARG A 107 21.15 7.15 -12.75
N TRP A 108 19.89 7.57 -12.74
CA TRP A 108 19.00 7.39 -11.59
C TRP A 108 18.72 5.91 -11.35
N ARG A 109 18.53 5.14 -12.43
CA ARG A 109 18.40 3.70 -12.37
C ARG A 109 19.59 3.05 -11.67
N THR A 110 20.82 3.38 -12.06
CA THR A 110 22.03 2.88 -11.40
C THR A 110 22.02 3.22 -9.91
N VAL A 111 21.76 4.49 -9.54
CA VAL A 111 21.72 4.89 -8.13
C VAL A 111 20.66 4.12 -7.34
N VAL A 112 19.47 3.93 -7.90
CA VAL A 112 18.38 3.20 -7.25
C VAL A 112 18.75 1.74 -6.99
N PHE A 113 19.35 1.06 -7.95
CA PHE A 113 19.77 -0.34 -7.79
C PHE A 113 21.02 -0.49 -6.92
N ASP A 114 21.91 0.49 -6.89
CA ASP A 114 23.11 0.49 -6.04
C ASP A 114 22.84 0.97 -4.60
N THR A 115 21.57 1.21 -4.24
CA THR A 115 21.20 1.73 -2.91
C THR A 115 20.17 0.81 -2.24
N PRO A 116 20.62 -0.27 -1.57
CA PRO A 116 19.74 -1.29 -0.99
C PRO A 116 18.70 -0.75 0.01
N SER A 117 19.03 0.34 0.73
CA SER A 117 18.13 0.96 1.71
C SER A 117 16.83 1.48 1.07
N LEU A 118 16.83 1.82 -0.23
CA LEU A 118 15.62 2.25 -0.94
C LEU A 118 14.59 1.14 -1.12
N TRP A 119 15.03 -0.12 -1.00
CA TRP A 119 14.20 -1.33 -1.17
C TRP A 119 13.77 -1.93 0.18
N SER A 120 14.25 -1.40 1.30
CA SER A 120 14.03 -1.93 2.65
C SER A 120 12.56 -1.96 3.12
N ARG A 121 11.69 -1.20 2.44
CA ARG A 121 10.25 -1.10 2.75
C ARG A 121 9.44 -1.78 1.66
N LEU A 122 8.60 -2.75 2.02
CA LEU A 122 7.83 -3.55 1.07
C LEU A 122 6.38 -3.75 1.51
N HIS A 123 5.44 -3.38 0.65
CA HIS A 123 4.01 -3.63 0.82
C HIS A 123 3.52 -4.68 -0.18
N ILE A 124 3.06 -5.81 0.33
CA ILE A 124 2.56 -6.94 -0.44
C ILE A 124 1.05 -7.02 -0.26
N VAL A 125 0.31 -6.96 -1.36
CA VAL A 125 -1.13 -7.22 -1.40
C VAL A 125 -1.37 -8.52 -2.14
N GLN A 126 -2.03 -9.46 -1.48
CA GLN A 126 -2.46 -10.71 -2.09
C GLN A 126 -3.35 -10.42 -3.30
N PRO A 127 -3.07 -11.02 -4.47
CA PRO A 127 -3.93 -10.87 -5.63
C PRO A 127 -5.30 -11.49 -5.38
N THR A 128 -6.34 -10.66 -5.27
CA THR A 128 -7.71 -11.13 -5.19
C THR A 128 -8.34 -11.18 -6.59
N CYS A 129 -9.28 -12.10 -6.79
CA CYS A 129 -10.20 -11.97 -7.91
C CYS A 129 -11.24 -10.88 -7.59
N PRO A 130 -11.66 -10.08 -8.58
CA PRO A 130 -12.74 -9.12 -8.39
C PRO A 130 -14.01 -9.82 -7.89
N PRO A 131 -14.84 -9.16 -7.07
CA PRO A 131 -15.97 -9.86 -6.45
C PRO A 131 -16.99 -10.49 -7.41
N TRP A 132 -17.14 -9.91 -8.59
CA TRP A 132 -18.01 -10.42 -9.64
C TRP A 132 -17.47 -11.69 -10.33
N MET A 133 -16.19 -12.06 -10.12
CA MET A 133 -15.58 -13.27 -10.67
C MET A 133 -15.68 -14.50 -9.74
N TYR A 134 -16.14 -14.35 -8.50
CA TYR A 134 -16.19 -15.43 -7.51
C TYR A 134 -17.07 -16.64 -7.93
N GLY A 135 -17.96 -16.47 -8.91
CA GLY A 135 -18.83 -17.56 -9.42
C GLY A 135 -18.45 -18.16 -10.78
N GLN A 136 -17.52 -17.56 -11.55
CA GLN A 136 -17.33 -17.87 -12.99
C GLN A 136 -15.87 -17.75 -13.50
N GLY A 137 -14.89 -17.35 -12.68
CA GLY A 137 -13.51 -17.13 -13.15
C GLY A 137 -12.64 -18.41 -13.19
N PRO A 138 -11.82 -18.64 -14.24
CA PRO A 138 -10.89 -19.75 -14.24
C PRO A 138 -9.80 -19.56 -13.17
N ARG A 139 -9.67 -20.56 -12.27
CA ARG A 139 -8.65 -20.67 -11.19
C ARG A 139 -7.22 -20.34 -11.63
N THR A 140 -6.91 -20.51 -12.92
CA THR A 140 -5.60 -20.23 -13.53
C THR A 140 -5.20 -18.75 -13.47
N VAL A 141 -6.16 -17.82 -13.47
CA VAL A 141 -5.86 -16.37 -13.43
C VAL A 141 -5.35 -15.96 -12.05
N THR A 142 -5.85 -16.57 -10.98
CA THR A 142 -5.42 -16.27 -9.61
C THR A 142 -4.04 -16.85 -9.33
N SER A 143 -3.76 -18.08 -9.76
CA SER A 143 -2.44 -18.70 -9.58
C SER A 143 -1.35 -18.00 -10.39
N ALA A 144 -1.62 -17.59 -11.63
CA ALA A 144 -0.68 -16.83 -12.44
C ALA A 144 -0.36 -15.45 -11.83
N LYS A 145 -1.39 -14.74 -11.33
CA LYS A 145 -1.19 -13.45 -10.63
C LYS A 145 -0.40 -13.62 -9.34
N LEU A 146 -0.64 -14.70 -8.59
CA LEU A 146 0.13 -15.02 -7.39
C LEU A 146 1.60 -15.31 -7.74
N ALA A 147 1.86 -16.15 -8.74
CA ALA A 147 3.22 -16.44 -9.19
C ALA A 147 3.96 -15.15 -9.59
N GLN A 148 3.33 -14.31 -10.41
CA GLN A 148 3.87 -12.98 -10.75
C GLN A 148 4.14 -12.13 -9.50
N ARG A 149 3.23 -12.13 -8.52
CA ARG A 149 3.40 -11.38 -7.28
C ARG A 149 4.58 -11.90 -6.45
N MET A 150 4.75 -13.22 -6.37
CA MET A 150 5.88 -13.85 -5.69
C MET A 150 7.20 -13.53 -6.38
N ASP A 151 7.25 -13.54 -7.72
CA ASP A 151 8.46 -13.24 -8.47
C ASP A 151 8.90 -11.79 -8.26
N VAL A 152 7.97 -10.83 -8.30
CA VAL A 152 8.26 -9.42 -8.04
C VAL A 152 8.68 -9.21 -6.58
N ALA A 153 8.02 -9.86 -5.62
CA ALA A 153 8.37 -9.75 -4.21
C ALA A 153 9.77 -10.34 -3.93
N ARG A 154 10.10 -11.50 -4.51
CA ARG A 154 11.43 -12.11 -4.38
C ARG A 154 12.50 -11.21 -4.99
N TRP A 155 12.29 -10.74 -6.21
CA TRP A 155 13.21 -9.83 -6.87
C TRP A 155 13.43 -8.55 -6.05
N TRP A 156 12.36 -7.99 -5.46
CA TRP A 156 12.45 -6.83 -4.58
C TRP A 156 13.30 -7.13 -3.34
N LEU A 157 13.06 -8.27 -2.68
CA LEU A 157 13.81 -8.72 -1.51
C LEU A 157 15.29 -8.94 -1.84
N ASP A 158 15.63 -9.38 -3.05
CA ASP A 158 17.02 -9.50 -3.52
C ASP A 158 17.74 -8.14 -3.60
N GLN A 159 17.01 -7.05 -3.87
CA GLN A 159 17.59 -5.70 -3.92
C GLN A 159 17.91 -5.12 -2.53
N THR A 160 17.43 -5.73 -1.45
CA THR A 160 17.52 -5.17 -0.09
C THR A 160 18.90 -5.30 0.56
N GLY A 161 19.82 -6.09 -0.03
CA GLY A 161 21.16 -6.28 0.49
C GLY A 161 21.17 -6.87 1.91
N GLN A 162 21.62 -6.12 2.91
CA GLN A 162 21.57 -6.51 4.34
C GLN A 162 20.78 -5.50 5.19
N CYS A 163 19.97 -4.65 4.54
CA CYS A 163 19.21 -3.65 5.26
C CYS A 163 18.11 -4.29 6.15
N PRO A 164 17.82 -3.68 7.31
CA PRO A 164 16.65 -4.06 8.09
C PRO A 164 15.37 -3.86 7.28
N LEU A 165 14.42 -4.80 7.38
CA LEU A 165 13.23 -4.85 6.54
C LEU A 165 12.01 -4.35 7.28
N SER A 166 11.21 -3.53 6.60
CA SER A 166 9.86 -3.16 6.99
C SER A 166 8.90 -3.75 5.96
N ILE A 167 8.13 -4.77 6.36
CA ILE A 167 7.25 -5.50 5.45
C ILE A 167 5.81 -5.42 5.97
N SER A 168 4.87 -5.16 5.07
CA SER A 168 3.44 -5.25 5.36
C SER A 168 2.78 -6.18 4.35
N LEU A 169 2.02 -7.16 4.84
CA LEU A 169 1.29 -8.15 4.05
C LEU A 169 -0.20 -7.99 4.28
N VAL A 170 -0.95 -7.68 3.22
CA VAL A 170 -2.41 -7.60 3.24
C VAL A 170 -2.99 -8.77 2.44
N ALA A 171 -3.79 -9.60 3.10
CA ALA A 171 -4.51 -10.71 2.47
C ALA A 171 -5.97 -10.72 2.95
N GLY A 172 -6.90 -10.44 2.05
CA GLY A 172 -8.32 -10.44 2.38
C GLY A 172 -8.91 -11.85 2.49
N ASP A 173 -9.94 -11.99 3.33
CA ASP A 173 -10.76 -13.19 3.39
C ASP A 173 -11.72 -13.25 2.18
N VAL A 174 -11.80 -14.42 1.54
CA VAL A 174 -12.91 -14.74 0.64
C VAL A 174 -13.39 -16.13 1.06
N PRO A 175 -14.66 -16.30 1.46
CA PRO A 175 -15.20 -17.63 1.74
C PRO A 175 -15.11 -18.47 0.46
N GLY A 176 -14.25 -19.49 0.47
CA GLY A 176 -13.90 -20.25 -0.72
C GLY A 176 -13.07 -21.50 -0.41
N ASP A 177 -12.67 -22.18 -1.47
CA ASP A 177 -12.02 -23.50 -1.52
C ASP A 177 -10.61 -23.63 -0.87
N GLY A 178 -10.18 -22.67 -0.04
CA GLY A 178 -8.87 -22.66 0.62
C GLY A 178 -7.70 -22.16 -0.24
N SER A 179 -7.90 -21.88 -1.54
CA SER A 179 -6.82 -21.42 -2.43
C SER A 179 -6.19 -20.08 -2.02
N GLN A 180 -6.98 -19.15 -1.48
CA GLN A 180 -6.50 -17.86 -0.96
C GLN A 180 -5.66 -18.04 0.30
N THR A 181 -6.06 -18.95 1.20
CA THR A 181 -5.28 -19.32 2.38
C THR A 181 -3.89 -19.83 1.97
N GLN A 182 -3.85 -20.75 1.00
CA GLN A 182 -2.59 -21.27 0.49
C GLN A 182 -1.70 -20.17 -0.12
N ALA A 183 -2.29 -19.20 -0.81
CA ALA A 183 -1.58 -18.05 -1.34
C ALA A 183 -0.95 -17.19 -0.22
N THR A 184 -1.70 -16.93 0.85
CA THR A 184 -1.19 -16.21 2.03
C THR A 184 -0.04 -16.98 2.68
N CYS A 185 -0.19 -18.30 2.86
CA CYS A 185 0.85 -19.18 3.38
C CYS A 185 2.16 -19.09 2.57
N GLN A 186 2.07 -19.10 1.23
CA GLN A 186 3.25 -18.96 0.36
C GLN A 186 3.93 -17.60 0.50
N LEU A 187 3.14 -16.52 0.66
CA LEU A 187 3.69 -15.18 0.88
C LEU A 187 4.37 -15.06 2.25
N ILE A 188 3.79 -15.63 3.31
CA ILE A 188 4.40 -15.67 4.65
C ILE A 188 5.70 -16.45 4.62
N GLN A 189 5.74 -17.60 3.94
CA GLN A 189 6.97 -18.38 3.76
C GLN A 189 8.06 -17.58 3.06
N LEU A 190 7.73 -16.91 1.95
CA LEU A 190 8.68 -16.07 1.20
C LEU A 190 9.30 -14.97 2.08
N ILE A 191 8.48 -14.22 2.82
CA ILE A 191 9.02 -13.16 3.68
C ILE A 191 9.74 -13.74 4.91
N GLY A 192 9.32 -14.93 5.37
CA GLY A 192 9.90 -15.67 6.50
C GLY A 192 11.33 -16.12 6.26
N GLU A 193 11.74 -16.33 5.00
CA GLU A 193 13.14 -16.59 4.62
C GLU A 193 14.10 -15.46 5.05
N HIS A 194 13.58 -14.26 5.30
CA HIS A 194 14.34 -13.07 5.71
C HIS A 194 14.08 -12.62 7.14
N ILE A 195 13.50 -13.49 7.98
CA ILE A 195 13.05 -13.17 9.34
C ILE A 195 14.12 -12.53 10.24
N SER A 196 15.39 -12.90 10.07
CA SER A 196 16.51 -12.35 10.84
C SER A 196 16.73 -10.85 10.66
N ARG A 197 16.26 -10.30 9.53
CA ARG A 197 16.39 -8.89 9.14
C ARG A 197 15.11 -8.10 9.38
N TRP A 198 14.02 -8.71 9.84
CA TRP A 198 12.78 -7.97 10.09
C TRP A 198 13.00 -6.92 11.18
N ASN A 199 12.67 -5.68 10.86
CA ASN A 199 12.64 -4.53 11.78
C ASN A 199 11.20 -4.11 12.06
N GLU A 200 10.34 -4.13 11.05
CA GLU A 200 8.90 -3.93 11.19
C GLU A 200 8.16 -4.99 10.37
N ILE A 201 7.16 -5.62 10.97
CA ILE A 201 6.28 -6.57 10.27
C ILE A 201 4.83 -6.22 10.59
N ASP A 202 4.01 -6.12 9.55
CA ASP A 202 2.57 -5.87 9.63
C ASP A 202 1.83 -6.96 8.85
N PHE A 203 0.98 -7.70 9.56
CA PHE A 203 0.08 -8.68 8.98
C PHE A 203 -1.35 -8.18 9.07
N THR A 204 -1.99 -7.90 7.93
CA THR A 204 -3.43 -7.66 7.86
C THR A 204 -4.09 -8.79 7.07
N LEU A 205 -4.58 -9.81 7.77
CA LEU A 205 -5.06 -11.04 7.15
C LEU A 205 -6.06 -11.81 8.02
N ALA A 206 -6.82 -12.72 7.41
CA ALA A 206 -7.66 -13.66 8.15
C ALA A 206 -6.80 -14.82 8.69
N ILE A 207 -6.82 -15.03 10.01
CA ILE A 207 -6.07 -16.12 10.64
C ILE A 207 -6.88 -17.41 10.55
N THR A 208 -6.44 -18.30 9.65
CA THR A 208 -6.92 -19.68 9.51
C THR A 208 -5.93 -20.67 10.15
N ASN A 209 -6.31 -21.95 10.28
CA ASN A 209 -5.43 -22.97 10.85
C ASN A 209 -4.12 -23.10 10.06
N ASP A 210 -4.19 -23.11 8.72
CA ASP A 210 -3.02 -23.27 7.87
C ASP A 210 -2.07 -22.06 8.00
N ILE A 211 -2.62 -20.84 8.03
CA ILE A 211 -1.83 -19.61 8.21
C ILE A 211 -1.15 -19.61 9.58
N PHE A 212 -1.89 -19.97 10.62
CA PHE A 212 -1.35 -20.06 11.97
C PHE A 212 -0.24 -21.12 12.07
N GLU A 213 -0.44 -22.28 11.44
CA GLU A 213 0.59 -23.34 11.34
C GLU A 213 1.84 -22.86 10.59
N VAL A 214 1.71 -22.07 9.52
CA VAL A 214 2.87 -21.46 8.85
C VAL A 214 3.61 -20.50 9.77
N LEU A 215 2.90 -19.65 10.52
CA LEU A 215 3.52 -18.70 11.44
C LEU A 215 4.25 -19.39 12.60
N THR A 216 3.71 -20.49 13.13
CA THR A 216 4.36 -21.27 14.20
C THR A 216 5.58 -22.05 13.73
N ARG A 217 5.68 -22.35 12.43
CA ARG A 217 6.88 -22.96 11.80
C ARG A 217 8.04 -21.98 11.60
N LEU A 218 7.83 -20.68 11.75
CA LEU A 218 8.92 -19.71 11.70
C LEU A 218 9.93 -20.00 12.83
N PRO A 219 11.24 -19.81 12.59
CA PRO A 219 12.27 -20.22 13.54
C PRO A 219 12.15 -19.47 14.87
N ALA A 220 12.22 -20.20 15.98
CA ALA A 220 12.11 -19.65 17.32
C ALA A 220 13.22 -18.61 17.58
N GLY A 221 12.85 -17.43 18.08
CA GLY A 221 13.76 -16.29 18.22
C GLY A 221 14.36 -15.79 16.90
N GLY A 222 13.74 -16.13 15.76
CA GLY A 222 14.25 -15.82 14.43
C GLY A 222 14.19 -14.35 14.04
N ALA A 223 13.47 -13.51 14.79
CA ALA A 223 13.29 -12.09 14.51
C ALA A 223 14.01 -11.16 15.51
N PRO A 224 15.34 -11.27 15.70
CA PRO A 224 16.07 -10.56 16.76
C PRO A 224 16.08 -9.04 16.62
N SER A 225 15.92 -8.52 15.40
CA SER A 225 15.97 -7.09 15.08
C SER A 225 14.58 -6.43 15.08
N LEU A 226 13.53 -7.19 15.36
CA LEU A 226 12.16 -6.73 15.21
C LEU A 226 11.81 -5.69 16.28
N ALA A 227 11.49 -4.48 15.84
CA ALA A 227 11.15 -3.35 16.68
C ALA A 227 9.64 -3.06 16.69
N ARG A 228 8.93 -3.40 15.60
CA ARG A 228 7.48 -3.21 15.48
C ARG A 228 6.81 -4.49 14.96
N PHE A 229 5.77 -4.93 15.65
CA PHE A 229 4.94 -6.07 15.25
C PHE A 229 3.48 -5.65 15.26
N ASP A 230 2.86 -5.62 14.08
CA ASP A 230 1.46 -5.30 13.93
C ASP A 230 0.72 -6.51 13.36
N LEU A 231 -0.38 -6.89 14.00
CA LEU A 231 -1.26 -7.97 13.58
C LEU A 231 -2.70 -7.49 13.61
N ASN A 232 -3.33 -7.51 12.44
CA ASN A 232 -4.72 -7.16 12.23
C ASN A 232 -5.45 -8.33 11.60
N CYS A 233 -6.25 -9.00 12.42
CA CYS A 233 -7.00 -10.18 12.06
C CYS A 233 -8.32 -9.75 11.40
N SER A 234 -8.34 -9.69 10.06
CA SER A 234 -9.54 -9.28 9.32
C SER A 234 -10.51 -10.46 9.11
N GLY A 235 -11.82 -10.24 9.24
CA GLY A 235 -12.86 -11.20 8.84
C GLY A 235 -13.37 -12.10 9.98
N ASN A 236 -14.29 -13.02 9.66
CA ASN A 236 -14.77 -14.02 10.61
C ASN A 236 -13.69 -15.11 10.72
N SER A 237 -12.75 -14.97 11.66
CA SER A 237 -11.75 -16.02 11.87
C SER A 237 -12.47 -17.36 12.13
N PRO A 238 -12.16 -18.43 11.38
CA PRO A 238 -12.75 -19.74 11.60
C PRO A 238 -12.22 -20.43 12.87
N ILE A 239 -11.25 -19.83 13.57
CA ILE A 239 -10.66 -20.38 14.78
C ILE A 239 -11.34 -19.75 16.00
N GLU A 240 -11.97 -20.60 16.81
CA GLU A 240 -12.60 -20.18 18.07
C GLU A 240 -11.58 -19.76 19.14
N SER A 241 -10.35 -20.30 19.11
CA SER A 241 -9.28 -19.95 20.04
C SER A 241 -7.89 -20.23 19.45
N VAL A 242 -7.03 -19.20 19.43
CA VAL A 242 -5.65 -19.25 18.94
C VAL A 242 -4.68 -19.18 20.11
N ASP A 243 -3.74 -20.13 20.20
CA ASP A 243 -2.66 -20.08 21.19
C ASP A 243 -1.51 -19.18 20.72
N TRP A 244 -1.64 -17.87 20.90
CA TRP A 244 -0.65 -16.88 20.46
C TRP A 244 0.75 -17.08 21.07
N SER A 245 0.86 -17.83 22.18
CA SER A 245 2.15 -18.19 22.78
C SER A 245 3.01 -19.09 21.88
N ALA A 246 2.37 -19.79 20.92
CA ALA A 246 3.04 -20.64 19.94
C ALA A 246 3.83 -19.87 18.86
N LEU A 247 3.68 -18.54 18.77
CA LEU A 247 4.47 -17.70 17.85
C LEU A 247 5.90 -17.50 18.36
N THR A 248 6.66 -18.60 18.45
CA THR A 248 7.97 -18.66 19.10
C THR A 248 9.05 -17.83 18.39
N PHE A 249 8.84 -17.40 17.14
CA PHE A 249 9.74 -16.48 16.45
C PHE A 249 9.85 -15.11 17.15
N LEU A 250 8.83 -14.75 17.95
CA LEU A 250 8.79 -13.56 18.78
C LEU A 250 9.47 -13.73 20.16
N LYS A 251 9.86 -14.96 20.50
CA LYS A 251 10.45 -15.26 21.81
C LYS A 251 11.75 -14.50 22.02
N GLY A 252 11.79 -13.69 23.07
CA GLY A 252 12.97 -12.88 23.42
C GLY A 252 13.15 -11.62 22.58
N VAL A 253 12.19 -11.28 21.71
CA VAL A 253 12.20 -10.05 20.92
C VAL A 253 11.86 -8.85 21.80
N GLU A 254 12.59 -7.77 21.61
CA GLU A 254 12.44 -6.52 22.34
C GLU A 254 11.67 -5.47 21.53
N LEU A 255 10.36 -5.69 21.41
CA LEU A 255 9.48 -4.80 20.67
C LEU A 255 9.40 -3.40 21.31
N ARG A 256 9.38 -2.37 20.46
CA ARG A 256 9.12 -0.97 20.82
C ARG A 256 7.68 -0.57 20.57
N ALA A 257 7.05 -1.15 19.54
CA ALA A 257 5.66 -0.92 19.19
C ALA A 257 4.97 -2.24 18.86
N CYS A 258 3.71 -2.37 19.29
CA CYS A 258 2.88 -3.52 19.00
C CYS A 258 1.44 -3.06 18.76
N SER A 259 0.83 -3.53 17.67
CA SER A 259 -0.59 -3.29 17.38
C SER A 259 -1.30 -4.62 17.20
N LEU A 260 -2.31 -4.90 18.01
CA LEU A 260 -3.15 -6.10 17.90
C LEU A 260 -4.59 -5.67 17.65
N LYS A 261 -5.14 -6.07 16.50
CA LYS A 261 -6.50 -5.72 16.08
C LYS A 261 -7.27 -6.98 15.75
N ASP A 262 -8.44 -7.13 16.37
CA ASP A 262 -9.41 -8.21 16.13
C ASP A 262 -8.82 -9.63 16.29
N CYS A 263 -7.80 -9.77 17.15
CA CYS A 263 -7.04 -11.01 17.35
C CYS A 263 -7.77 -12.03 18.24
N GLY A 264 -8.90 -11.65 18.85
CA GLY A 264 -9.71 -12.51 19.70
C GLY A 264 -9.11 -12.70 21.10
N PRO A 265 -9.60 -13.70 21.86
CA PRO A 265 -9.16 -13.92 23.23
C PRO A 265 -7.66 -14.28 23.28
N HIS A 266 -7.02 -13.97 24.40
CA HIS A 266 -5.62 -14.29 24.69
C HIS A 266 -4.58 -13.75 23.68
N ALA A 267 -4.91 -12.76 22.84
CA ALA A 267 -3.95 -12.08 21.95
C ALA A 267 -2.71 -11.55 22.69
N LEU A 268 -2.87 -11.23 23.97
CA LEU A 268 -1.79 -10.76 24.85
C LEU A 268 -0.87 -11.87 25.39
N SER A 269 -1.10 -13.14 25.02
CA SER A 269 -0.23 -14.27 25.37
C SER A 269 0.98 -14.43 24.44
N LEU A 270 1.17 -13.50 23.48
CA LEU A 270 2.36 -13.47 22.62
C LEU A 270 3.66 -13.56 23.45
N PRO A 271 4.65 -14.34 23.01
CA PRO A 271 5.85 -14.61 23.80
C PRO A 271 6.89 -13.48 23.70
N ILE A 272 6.46 -12.23 23.88
CA ILE A 272 7.30 -11.02 23.75
C ILE A 272 7.71 -10.43 25.11
N ASN A 273 8.76 -9.62 25.11
CA ASN A 273 9.15 -8.86 26.30
C ASN A 273 8.41 -7.52 26.38
N TRP A 274 7.29 -7.50 27.11
CA TRP A 274 6.44 -6.33 27.30
C TRP A 274 7.12 -5.11 27.95
N ARG A 275 8.22 -5.30 28.70
CA ARG A 275 8.86 -4.24 29.49
C ARG A 275 9.47 -3.11 28.64
N LYS A 276 9.89 -3.40 27.42
CA LYS A 276 10.53 -2.44 26.50
C LYS A 276 9.53 -1.77 25.54
N LEU A 277 8.26 -2.16 25.60
CA LEU A 277 7.23 -1.62 24.75
C LEU A 277 6.96 -0.14 25.09
N THR A 278 6.93 0.70 24.05
CA THR A 278 6.69 2.15 24.16
C THR A 278 5.34 2.56 23.56
N CYS A 279 4.84 1.79 22.60
CA CYS A 279 3.54 1.99 21.97
C CYS A 279 2.76 0.68 21.94
N LEU A 280 1.53 0.70 22.42
CA LEU A 280 0.60 -0.43 22.35
C LEU A 280 -0.74 0.05 21.78
N GLU A 281 -1.16 -0.54 20.68
CA GLU A 281 -2.50 -0.36 20.12
C GLU A 281 -3.29 -1.66 20.24
N LEU A 282 -4.45 -1.60 20.87
CA LEU A 282 -5.39 -2.71 20.99
C LEU A 282 -6.73 -2.28 20.41
N SER A 283 -7.25 -3.05 19.46
CA SER A 283 -8.60 -2.85 18.92
C SER A 283 -9.33 -4.18 18.89
N GLU A 284 -10.52 -4.24 19.47
CA GLU A 284 -11.36 -5.45 19.41
C GLU A 284 -12.79 -5.09 19.04
N SER A 285 -13.23 -5.68 17.93
CA SER A 285 -14.61 -5.61 17.46
C SER A 285 -15.52 -6.64 18.14
N SER A 286 -14.95 -7.63 18.84
CA SER A 286 -15.70 -8.66 19.57
C SER A 286 -15.62 -8.46 21.09
N ALA A 287 -16.62 -8.93 21.84
CA ALA A 287 -16.66 -8.84 23.30
C ALA A 287 -15.67 -9.80 24.02
N ALA A 288 -14.80 -10.49 23.27
CA ALA A 288 -13.97 -11.59 23.76
C ALA A 288 -12.64 -11.15 24.41
N ALA A 289 -12.36 -9.85 24.49
CA ALA A 289 -11.13 -9.37 25.09
C ALA A 289 -11.12 -9.59 26.62
N ASP A 290 -10.21 -10.42 27.10
CA ASP A 290 -10.08 -10.73 28.52
C ASP A 290 -9.51 -9.51 29.28
N ARG A 291 -10.38 -8.77 29.96
CA ARG A 291 -10.05 -7.51 30.67
C ARG A 291 -8.88 -7.66 31.65
N LEU A 292 -8.79 -8.82 32.31
CA LEU A 292 -7.74 -9.13 33.28
C LEU A 292 -6.37 -9.28 32.63
N ASP A 293 -6.30 -9.83 31.42
CA ASP A 293 -5.04 -9.99 30.68
C ASP A 293 -4.49 -8.63 30.24
N ILE A 294 -5.37 -7.71 29.82
CA ILE A 294 -4.97 -6.33 29.44
C ILE A 294 -4.34 -5.62 30.64
N VAL A 295 -5.01 -5.63 31.80
CA VAL A 295 -4.48 -4.96 33.00
C VAL A 295 -3.16 -5.57 33.45
N ARG A 296 -3.04 -6.91 33.41
CA ARG A 296 -1.79 -7.60 33.74
C ARG A 296 -0.65 -7.15 32.83
N VAL A 297 -0.85 -7.17 31.51
CA VAL A 297 0.18 -6.80 30.55
C VAL A 297 0.54 -5.32 30.64
N LEU A 298 -0.44 -4.43 30.85
CA LEU A 298 -0.15 -3.01 31.10
C LEU A 298 0.72 -2.80 32.35
N GLY A 299 0.58 -3.65 33.38
CA GLY A 299 1.47 -3.66 34.54
C GLY A 299 2.92 -4.03 34.21
N ASP A 300 3.13 -4.89 33.21
CA ASP A 300 4.47 -5.28 32.73
C ASP A 300 5.10 -4.24 31.78
N CYS A 301 4.29 -3.42 31.12
CA CYS A 301 4.70 -2.38 30.17
C CYS A 301 5.27 -1.10 30.84
N VAL A 302 6.39 -1.23 31.55
CA VAL A 302 6.99 -0.12 32.32
C VAL A 302 7.49 1.07 31.49
N CYS A 303 7.80 0.85 30.20
CA CYS A 303 8.28 1.89 29.28
C CYS A 303 7.19 2.49 28.38
N LEU A 304 5.91 2.12 28.60
CA LEU A 304 4.82 2.54 27.74
C LEU A 304 4.66 4.06 27.77
N ARG A 305 4.50 4.67 26.60
CA ARG A 305 4.29 6.11 26.40
C ARG A 305 2.95 6.40 25.75
N THR A 306 2.57 5.55 24.80
CA THR A 306 1.34 5.66 24.03
C THR A 306 0.55 4.37 24.20
N LEU A 307 -0.72 4.51 24.58
CA LEU A 307 -1.69 3.42 24.64
C LEU A 307 -2.93 3.86 23.85
N GLY A 308 -3.27 3.09 22.83
CA GLY A 308 -4.53 3.24 22.09
C GLY A 308 -5.40 2.01 22.34
N VAL A 309 -6.61 2.20 22.84
CA VAL A 309 -7.55 1.10 23.06
C VAL A 309 -8.90 1.45 22.46
N THR A 310 -9.41 0.58 21.59
CA THR A 310 -10.72 0.75 20.93
C THR A 310 -11.55 -0.53 21.07
N PHE A 311 -12.78 -0.41 21.59
CA PHE A 311 -13.72 -1.53 21.70
C PHE A 311 -15.04 -1.15 21.03
N SER A 312 -15.60 -2.05 20.21
CA SER A 312 -16.84 -1.80 19.46
C SER A 312 -18.11 -1.86 20.33
N GLN A 313 -18.08 -2.56 21.46
CA GLN A 313 -19.18 -2.65 22.42
C GLN A 313 -18.85 -1.92 23.73
N SER A 314 -19.83 -1.17 24.25
CA SER A 314 -19.74 -0.53 25.56
C SER A 314 -19.56 -1.58 26.65
N TRP A 315 -18.50 -1.48 27.44
CA TRP A 315 -18.29 -2.33 28.63
C TRP A 315 -19.51 -2.29 29.56
N PRO A 316 -20.20 -3.43 29.79
CA PRO A 316 -21.11 -3.54 30.91
C PRO A 316 -20.28 -3.74 32.18
N GLY A 317 -20.28 -2.76 33.09
CA GLY A 317 -19.81 -2.96 34.46
C GLY A 317 -18.38 -2.47 34.75
N LEU A 318 -18.27 -1.17 35.04
CA LEU A 318 -17.13 -0.59 35.74
C LEU A 318 -17.32 -0.56 37.28
N TRP A 319 -18.27 -1.30 37.85
CA TRP A 319 -18.56 -1.22 39.29
C TRP A 319 -18.91 -2.56 39.95
N PRO A 320 -17.99 -3.10 40.78
CA PRO A 320 -18.36 -3.91 41.94
C PRO A 320 -17.71 -3.29 43.18
N GLY A 321 -18.09 -2.05 43.52
CA GLY A 321 -17.67 -1.38 44.76
C GLY A 321 -18.86 -1.19 45.69
N PRO A 322 -18.70 -1.34 47.03
CA PRO A 322 -19.77 -1.09 47.98
C PRO A 322 -20.29 0.35 47.83
N PRO A 323 -21.58 0.61 48.15
CA PRO A 323 -22.22 1.88 47.89
C PRO A 323 -21.50 3.00 48.67
N GLY A 324 -20.71 3.84 47.98
CA GLY A 324 -20.10 5.04 48.55
C GLY A 324 -18.66 5.38 48.14
N ALA A 325 -17.91 4.50 47.47
CA ALA A 325 -16.53 4.80 47.04
C ALA A 325 -16.48 5.22 45.56
N GLY A 326 -16.27 6.51 45.27
CA GLY A 326 -16.10 7.03 43.91
C GLY A 326 -14.95 6.35 43.13
N PRO A 327 -14.94 6.41 41.77
CA PRO A 327 -13.87 5.77 41.01
C PRO A 327 -12.56 6.52 41.25
N GLY A 328 -11.48 5.77 41.53
CA GLY A 328 -10.13 6.32 41.51
C GLY A 328 -9.75 6.83 40.11
N PRO A 329 -8.79 7.77 40.01
CA PRO A 329 -8.52 8.52 38.77
C PRO A 329 -8.15 7.65 37.57
N VAL A 330 -7.66 6.43 37.79
CA VAL A 330 -7.26 5.47 36.74
C VAL A 330 -8.47 4.83 36.02
N LEU A 331 -9.64 4.76 36.67
CA LEU A 331 -10.81 4.01 36.16
C LEU A 331 -11.90 4.87 35.51
N ALA A 332 -11.81 6.21 35.63
CA ALA A 332 -12.79 7.11 35.01
C ALA A 332 -12.56 7.32 33.50
N ALA A 333 -11.40 6.91 32.98
CA ALA A 333 -10.99 7.15 31.59
C ALA A 333 -11.46 6.10 30.58
N ILE A 334 -12.46 5.27 30.92
CA ILE A 334 -12.87 4.17 30.03
C ILE A 334 -14.37 4.22 29.77
N LEU A 335 -14.75 5.22 28.98
CA LEU A 335 -16.06 5.35 28.34
C LEU A 335 -15.91 5.10 26.82
N PRO A 336 -17.00 4.74 26.10
CA PRO A 336 -16.94 4.19 24.75
C PRO A 336 -16.61 5.28 23.73
N THR A 337 -15.32 5.53 23.55
CA THR A 337 -14.75 6.34 22.47
C THR A 337 -13.31 5.90 22.29
N SER A 338 -12.77 5.99 21.06
CA SER A 338 -11.35 5.75 20.81
C SER A 338 -10.52 6.71 21.68
N ILE A 339 -9.74 6.16 22.61
CA ILE A 339 -8.94 6.94 23.55
C ILE A 339 -7.47 6.71 23.18
N SER A 340 -6.82 7.77 22.70
CA SER A 340 -5.36 7.88 22.62
C SER A 340 -4.94 8.79 23.78
N LEU A 341 -4.39 8.20 24.84
CA LEU A 341 -3.94 8.95 26.01
C LEU A 341 -2.41 8.94 26.13
N PRO A 342 -1.76 10.11 26.27
CA PRO A 342 -0.43 10.18 26.85
C PRO A 342 -0.53 9.87 28.37
N ILE A 343 0.30 8.95 28.87
CA ILE A 343 0.22 8.34 30.21
C ILE A 343 0.31 9.32 31.41
N HIS A 344 0.58 10.61 31.22
CA HIS A 344 0.56 11.58 32.32
C HIS A 344 -0.80 11.69 33.05
N THR A 345 -1.87 11.14 32.48
CA THR A 345 -3.22 11.07 33.08
C THR A 345 -3.54 9.73 33.76
N LEU A 346 -2.68 8.71 33.70
CA LEU A 346 -2.99 7.33 34.13
C LEU A 346 -2.15 6.81 35.32
N ARG A 347 -1.31 7.65 35.94
CA ARG A 347 -0.53 7.29 37.13
C ARG A 347 -1.10 7.85 38.42
#